data_AF-A0A9E4BUQ5-F1
#
_entry.id   AF-A0A9E4BUQ5-F1
#
_cell.length_a   1.000
_cell.length_b   1.000
_cell.length_c   1.000
_cell.angle_alpha   90.00
_cell.angle_beta   90.00
_cell.angle_gamma   90.00
#
_symmetry.space_group_name_H-M   'P 1'
#
loop_
_entity.id
_entity.type
_entity.pdbx_description
1 polymer ?
#
loop_
_entity_poly.entity_id
_entity_poly.type
_entity_poly.pdbx_seq_one_letter_code
_entity_poly.pdbx_strand_id
1 'polypeptide(L)' 'MRPDFDYETPLPYLNSIVDPLDDDGNVILPQLPGLGFDFNWDYINDNLIEPSTDAR' A
#
# COMPACT_ATOMS: atom_id res chain seq x y z
N MET A 1 13.83 1.85 -11.31
CA MET A 1 13.97 2.15 -9.87
C MET A 1 14.25 3.62 -9.72
N ARG A 2 13.49 4.32 -8.87
CA ARG A 2 13.64 5.75 -8.64
C ARG A 2 14.60 5.94 -7.45
N PRO A 3 15.79 6.53 -7.63
CA PRO A 3 16.85 6.52 -6.62
C PRO A 3 16.53 7.33 -5.34
N ASP A 4 15.54 8.21 -5.40
CA ASP A 4 15.07 9.04 -4.27
C ASP A 4 13.79 8.50 -3.60
N PHE A 5 13.31 7.32 -3.99
CA PHE A 5 12.11 6.73 -3.42
C PHE A 5 12.46 5.52 -2.57
N ASP A 6 12.06 5.56 -1.30
CA ASP A 6 12.20 4.44 -0.38
C ASP A 6 11.05 3.44 -0.60
N TYR A 7 11.39 2.27 -1.13
CA TYR A 7 10.45 1.17 -1.36
C TYR A 7 10.29 0.26 -0.13
N GLU A 8 11.16 0.40 0.87
CA GLU A 8 11.15 -0.43 2.08
C GLU A 8 10.20 0.13 3.16
N THR A 9 9.71 1.36 2.97
CA THR A 9 8.74 1.99 3.86
C THR A 9 7.32 1.80 3.31
N PRO A 10 6.38 1.25 4.11
CA PRO A 10 4.97 1.19 3.72
C PRO A 10 4.40 2.58 3.43
N LEU A 11 3.54 2.65 2.41
CA LEU A 11 2.77 3.87 2.16
C LEU A 11 1.83 4.14 3.35
N PRO A 12 1.49 5.40 3.68
CA PRO A 12 0.72 5.71 4.89
C PRO A 12 -0.63 4.99 5.05
N TYR A 13 -1.25 4.60 3.94
CA TYR A 13 -2.51 3.85 3.92
C TYR A 13 -2.33 2.32 4.01
N LEU A 14 -1.12 1.84 4.24
CA LEU A 14 -0.78 0.43 4.41
C LEU A 14 0.00 0.21 5.71
N ASN A 15 -0.26 -0.92 6.38
CA ASN A 15 0.49 -1.33 7.58
C ASN A 15 1.79 -2.09 7.24
N SER A 16 1.92 -2.58 6.00
CA SER A 16 3.08 -3.35 5.52
C SER A 16 3.39 -3.05 4.04
N ILE A 17 4.63 -3.32 3.60
CA ILE A 17 5.02 -3.22 2.20
C ILE A 17 4.30 -4.28 1.35
N VAL A 18 4.02 -3.95 0.09
CA VAL A 18 3.16 -4.80 -0.77
C VAL A 18 3.90 -5.94 -1.45
N ASP A 19 5.22 -5.86 -1.51
CA ASP A 19 6.10 -6.73 -2.28
C ASP A 19 7.40 -7.07 -1.50
N PRO A 20 7.29 -7.60 -0.26
CA PRO A 20 8.47 -7.98 0.49
C PRO A 20 9.28 -9.05 -0.26
N LEU A 21 10.58 -8.81 -0.36
CA LEU A 21 11.53 -9.75 -0.96
C LEU A 21 12.08 -10.69 0.10
N ASP A 22 12.23 -11.97 -0.24
CA ASP A 22 13.04 -12.91 0.53
C ASP A 22 14.55 -12.74 0.22
N ASP A 23 15.38 -13.50 0.93
CA ASP A 23 16.84 -13.45 0.78
C ASP A 23 17.33 -13.87 -0.62
N ASP A 24 16.50 -14.59 -1.38
CA ASP A 24 16.77 -15.03 -2.75
C ASP A 24 16.26 -14.03 -3.80
N GLY A 25 15.65 -12.92 -3.37
CA GLY A 25 15.13 -11.87 -4.23
C GLY A 25 13.77 -12.17 -4.86
N ASN A 26 12.99 -13.10 -4.27
CA ASN A 26 11.64 -13.39 -4.71
C ASN A 26 10.61 -12.58 -3.92
N VAL A 27 9.54 -12.14 -4.59
CA VAL A 27 8.40 -11.52 -3.91
C VAL A 27 7.58 -12.58 -3.19
N ILE A 28 7.33 -12.39 -1.89
CA ILE A 28 6.53 -13.29 -1.08
C ILE A 28 5.04 -13.10 -1.42
N LEU A 29 4.36 -14.18 -1.80
CA LEU A 29 2.93 -14.12 -2.12
C LEU A 29 2.09 -13.86 -0.85
N PRO A 30 1.31 -12.77 -0.79
CA PRO A 30 0.48 -12.48 0.37
C PRO A 30 -0.58 -13.55 0.65
N GLN A 31 -0.91 -13.75 1.93
CA GLN A 31 -1.93 -14.70 2.37
C GLN A 31 -3.24 -14.02 2.81
N LEU A 32 -3.28 -12.69 2.79
CA LEU A 32 -4.48 -11.92 3.11
C LEU A 32 -5.49 -11.98 1.96
N PRO A 33 -6.79 -11.76 2.22
CA PRO A 33 -7.82 -11.81 1.18
C PRO A 33 -7.60 -10.85 0.01
N GLY A 34 -8.17 -11.18 -1.14
CA GLY A 34 -8.12 -10.34 -2.34
C GLY A 34 -6.70 -10.22 -2.89
N LEU A 35 -6.22 -8.98 -3.04
CA LEU A 35 -4.84 -8.69 -3.47
C LEU A 35 -3.82 -8.76 -2.33
N GLY A 36 -4.28 -9.06 -1.11
CA GLY A 36 -3.40 -9.26 0.04
C GLY A 36 -2.89 -7.98 0.70
N PHE A 37 -3.52 -6.83 0.45
CA PHE A 37 -3.15 -5.57 1.07
C PHE A 37 -3.59 -5.51 2.53
N ASP A 38 -2.66 -5.07 3.38
CA ASP A 38 -2.90 -4.78 4.79
C ASP A 38 -3.15 -3.27 4.96
N PHE A 39 -4.41 -2.86 4.82
CA PHE A 39 -4.80 -1.45 4.84
C PHE A 39 -4.78 -0.86 6.25
N ASN A 40 -4.22 0.36 6.36
CA ASN A 40 -4.42 1.23 7.51
C ASN A 40 -5.75 1.99 7.33
N TRP A 41 -6.83 1.40 7.86
CA TRP A 41 -8.17 2.01 7.77
C TRP A 41 -8.31 3.31 8.56
N ASP A 42 -7.56 3.48 9.66
CA ASP A 42 -7.59 4.72 10.43
C ASP A 42 -7.07 5.89 9.58
N TYR A 43 -5.90 5.72 8.94
CA TYR A 43 -5.36 6.71 8.01
C TYR A 43 -6.34 7.00 6.86
N ILE A 44 -6.90 5.96 6.23
CA ILE A 44 -7.83 6.14 5.10
C ILE A 44 -9.04 6.96 5.53
N ASN A 45 -9.66 6.61 6.66
CA ASN A 45 -10.84 7.28 7.17
C ASN A 45 -10.57 8.74 7.55
N ASP A 46 -9.40 9.01 8.14
CA ASP A 46 -8.97 10.38 8.50
C ASP A 46 -8.62 11.26 7.29
N ASN A 47 -8.40 10.65 6.12
CA ASN A 47 -7.98 11.35 4.89
C ASN A 47 -9.00 11.22 3.74
N LEU A 48 -10.25 10.87 4.03
CA LEU A 48 -11.30 10.85 3.01
C LEU A 48 -11.54 12.26 2.46
N ILE A 49 -11.58 12.37 1.13
CA ILE A 49 -11.91 13.61 0.42
C ILE A 49 -13.33 13.54 -0.12
N GLU A 50 -13.99 14.70 -0.22
CA GLU A 50 -15.27 14.76 -0.89
C GLU A 50 -15.11 14.37 -2.36
N PRO A 51 -16.01 13.52 -2.89
CA PRO A 51 -15.97 13.16 -4.30
C PRO A 51 -16.13 14.42 -5.16
N SER A 52 -15.29 14.55 -6.18
CA SER A 52 -15.35 15.70 -7.09
C SER A 52 -16.73 15.82 -7.74
N THR A 53 -17.36 16.99 -7.63
CA THR A 53 -18.71 17.24 -8.17
C THR A 53 -18.73 17.31 -9.71
N ASP A 54 -17.57 17.32 -10.37
CA ASP A 54 -17.42 17.49 -11.83
C ASP A 54 -17.63 16.20 -12.65
N ALA A 55 -18.17 15.14 -12.04
CA ALA A 55 -18.57 13.92 -12.76
C ALA A 55 -20.08 13.89 -13.00
N ARG A 56 -20.61 14.88 -13.75
CA ARG A 56 -21.88 14.76 -14.50
C ARG A 56 -21.82 15.52 -15.81
#